data_AF-S4Y408-F1
#
_entry.id   AF-S4Y408-F1
#
_cell.length_a   1.000
_cell.length_b   1.000
_cell.length_c   1.000
_cell.angle_alpha   90.00
_cell.angle_beta   90.00
_cell.angle_gamma   90.00
#
_symmetry.space_group_name_H-M   'P 1'
#
loop_
_entity.id
_entity.type
_entity.pdbx_description
1 polymer ?
#
loop_
_entity_poly.entity_id
_entity_poly.type
_entity_poly.pdbx_seq_one_letter_code
_entity_poly.pdbx_strand_id
1 'polypeptide(L)'
;MKHAALALALWMGAFAGACGSATPPPETAADKDDFDGETLPSEDKATAEAESAKPAKAEKTAEADEGEEHEAPAKSTPIQATKFEADLKKIGINLKKIPALEKLPTAQKKKVMPLLQKALGFDTCEGCHAEGDFKKETRDMKVAREMWRNFVVPLRSESGGTLFCDSCHAGNEHVLNRKDKKALQAFMEEEYQNKLARANKEDMECGTCHGDAMETKIIEKLWNIPK
;
A
#
# COMPACT_ATOMS: atom_id res chain seq x y z
N MET A 1 -60.53 1.23 -2.38
CA MET A 1 -60.63 2.69 -2.19
C MET A 1 -59.21 3.24 -2.32
N LYS A 2 -58.80 3.70 -3.50
CA LYS A 2 -58.99 5.04 -4.09
C LYS A 2 -57.80 5.98 -3.75
N HIS A 3 -56.95 6.18 -4.77
CA HIS A 3 -56.13 7.39 -5.08
C HIS A 3 -54.93 7.68 -4.15
N ALA A 4 -53.81 8.28 -4.53
CA ALA A 4 -53.16 8.83 -5.75
C ALA A 4 -51.86 9.49 -5.21
N ALA A 5 -50.66 9.46 -5.80
CA ALA A 5 -50.09 10.27 -6.90
C ALA A 5 -48.70 10.71 -6.37
N LEU A 6 -47.56 10.37 -7.00
CA LEU A 6 -46.92 11.05 -8.14
C LEU A 6 -46.49 12.50 -7.83
N ALA A 7 -45.19 12.71 -7.60
CA ALA A 7 -44.50 13.96 -7.89
C ALA A 7 -43.03 13.66 -8.22
N LEU A 8 -42.81 13.39 -9.51
CA LEU A 8 -41.51 13.31 -10.18
C LEU A 8 -41.09 14.75 -10.49
N ALA A 9 -39.98 15.23 -9.90
CA ALA A 9 -39.35 16.49 -10.30
C ALA A 9 -38.04 16.15 -11.04
N LEU A 10 -38.16 16.12 -12.36
CA LEU A 10 -37.11 15.86 -13.32
C LEU A 10 -36.48 17.21 -13.69
N TRP A 11 -35.24 17.46 -13.24
CA TRP A 11 -34.50 18.67 -13.63
C TRP A 11 -33.52 18.31 -14.75
N MET A 12 -33.93 18.57 -15.99
CA MET A 12 -33.05 18.55 -17.15
C MET A 12 -32.37 19.92 -17.28
N GLY A 13 -31.09 19.99 -16.93
CA GLY A 13 -30.22 21.11 -17.26
C GLY A 13 -29.44 20.79 -18.53
N ALA A 14 -29.85 21.40 -19.64
CA ALA A 14 -29.11 21.40 -20.90
C ALA A 14 -27.95 22.42 -20.83
N PHE A 15 -26.71 21.93 -20.91
CA PHE A 15 -25.56 22.77 -21.24
C PHE A 15 -25.10 22.43 -22.66
N ALA A 16 -25.49 23.30 -23.59
CA ALA A 16 -24.84 23.45 -24.88
C ALA A 16 -23.67 24.44 -24.69
N GLY A 17 -22.46 24.02 -25.01
CA GLY A 17 -21.26 24.84 -24.86
C GLY A 17 -20.09 24.32 -25.71
N ALA A 18 -20.10 24.74 -26.97
CA ALA A 18 -18.98 25.00 -27.88
C ALA A 18 -17.81 23.99 -27.97
N CYS A 19 -17.70 23.42 -29.18
CA CYS A 19 -16.46 22.90 -29.75
C CYS A 19 -15.33 23.95 -29.71
N GLY A 20 -14.18 23.57 -29.17
CA GLY A 20 -12.92 24.30 -29.30
C GLY A 20 -11.81 23.29 -29.56
N SER A 21 -11.49 23.09 -30.84
CA SER A 21 -10.34 22.32 -31.32
C SER A 21 -9.05 23.10 -31.08
N ALA A 22 -8.19 22.63 -30.17
CA ALA A 22 -6.83 23.14 -30.00
C ALA A 22 -5.82 22.02 -30.32
N THR A 23 -5.09 22.28 -31.39
CA THR A 23 -3.99 21.55 -32.02
C THR A 23 -2.90 21.11 -31.02
N PRO A 24 -2.28 19.92 -31.20
CA PRO A 24 -1.11 19.51 -30.41
C PRO A 24 0.17 20.26 -30.85
N PRO A 25 1.11 20.57 -29.93
CA PRO A 25 2.44 21.02 -30.31
C PRO A 25 3.29 19.87 -30.88
N PRO A 26 4.28 20.18 -31.74
CA PRO A 26 4.98 19.22 -32.59
C PRO A 26 5.97 18.33 -31.85
N GLU A 27 6.15 17.13 -32.42
CA GLU A 27 7.27 16.22 -32.16
C GLU A 27 8.59 16.91 -32.53
N THR A 28 9.49 17.05 -31.56
CA THR A 28 10.91 17.32 -31.84
C THR A 28 11.67 16.02 -31.71
N ALA A 29 12.27 15.64 -32.84
CA ALA A 29 13.24 14.58 -33.00
C ALA A 29 14.56 14.84 -32.25
N ALA A 30 15.35 13.76 -32.17
CA ALA A 30 16.74 13.66 -31.72
C ALA A 30 16.95 13.60 -30.19
N ASP A 31 17.30 12.43 -29.68
CA ASP A 31 18.72 12.04 -29.69
C ASP A 31 18.87 10.52 -29.79
N LYS A 32 19.81 10.12 -30.64
CA LYS A 32 20.37 8.78 -30.73
C LYS A 32 21.56 8.78 -29.77
N ASP A 33 21.53 7.92 -28.76
CA ASP A 33 22.75 7.48 -28.11
C ASP A 33 22.85 5.97 -28.29
N ASP A 34 23.68 5.61 -29.26
CA ASP A 34 24.29 4.30 -29.42
C ASP A 34 25.03 3.94 -28.12
N PHE A 35 24.58 2.87 -27.45
CA PHE A 35 25.36 2.21 -26.41
C PHE A 35 25.64 0.77 -26.84
N ASP A 36 26.70 0.62 -27.64
CA ASP A 36 27.42 -0.63 -27.83
C ASP A 36 28.19 -0.94 -26.54
N GLY A 37 27.65 -1.85 -25.75
CA GLY A 37 28.21 -2.29 -24.48
C GLY A 37 28.33 -3.81 -24.43
N GLU A 38 29.13 -4.37 -25.33
CA GLU A 38 29.71 -5.71 -25.17
C GLU A 38 30.49 -5.77 -23.85
N THR A 39 30.09 -6.65 -22.94
CA THR A 39 31.03 -7.23 -21.96
C THR A 39 30.50 -8.56 -21.45
N LEU A 40 31.06 -9.65 -21.99
CA LEU A 40 31.20 -10.92 -21.28
C LEU A 40 32.08 -10.68 -20.04
N PRO A 41 31.91 -11.46 -18.95
CA PRO A 41 32.88 -12.54 -18.80
C PRO A 41 32.36 -13.83 -18.13
N SER A 42 33.05 -14.90 -18.52
CA SER A 42 33.56 -16.00 -17.71
C SER A 42 32.59 -16.99 -17.06
N GLU A 43 32.55 -18.16 -17.70
CA GLU A 43 32.65 -19.45 -17.03
C GLU A 43 33.81 -19.45 -16.03
N ASP A 44 33.55 -19.80 -14.77
CA ASP A 44 34.53 -20.47 -13.91
C ASP A 44 33.85 -21.45 -12.94
N LYS A 45 33.94 -22.71 -13.38
CA LYS A 45 34.14 -23.95 -12.64
C LYS A 45 34.51 -23.83 -11.15
N ALA A 46 33.68 -24.40 -10.27
CA ALA A 46 34.15 -25.01 -9.02
C ALA A 46 33.24 -26.16 -8.58
N THR A 47 33.73 -27.37 -8.80
CA THR A 47 33.37 -28.62 -8.12
C THR A 47 33.64 -28.52 -6.62
N ALA A 48 32.67 -28.92 -5.80
CA ALA A 48 32.92 -29.40 -4.44
C ALA A 48 31.91 -30.50 -4.10
N GLU A 49 32.38 -31.75 -4.18
CA GLU A 49 31.78 -32.89 -3.49
C GLU A 49 31.88 -32.65 -1.98
N ALA A 50 30.75 -32.79 -1.27
CA ALA A 50 30.73 -32.88 0.18
C ALA A 50 29.96 -34.13 0.60
N GLU A 51 30.78 -35.11 0.92
CA GLU A 51 30.61 -36.33 1.72
C GLU A 51 29.38 -36.39 2.66
N SER A 52 28.67 -37.51 2.55
CA SER A 52 27.65 -37.96 3.49
C SER A 52 28.23 -38.25 4.87
N ALA A 53 27.69 -37.61 5.91
CA ALA A 53 27.84 -38.05 7.30
C ALA A 53 26.46 -38.21 7.98
N LYS A 54 26.26 -39.43 8.45
CA LYS A 54 25.14 -40.02 9.20
C LYS A 54 24.77 -39.23 10.47
N PRO A 55 23.47 -39.01 10.76
CA PRO A 55 23.06 -38.35 12.00
C PRO A 55 23.17 -39.31 13.21
N ALA A 56 23.93 -38.86 14.21
CA ALA A 56 23.94 -39.46 15.55
C ALA A 56 22.72 -39.00 16.34
N LYS A 57 22.02 -39.98 16.90
CA LYS A 57 20.88 -39.88 17.81
C LYS A 57 21.39 -39.35 19.15
N ALA A 58 21.00 -38.12 19.51
CA ALA A 58 21.23 -37.55 20.84
C ALA A 58 19.91 -37.44 21.61
N GLU A 59 20.03 -37.75 22.90
CA GLU A 59 18.97 -38.07 23.82
C GLU A 59 18.10 -36.88 24.22
N LYS A 60 16.81 -37.19 24.36
CA LYS A 60 15.74 -36.33 24.81
C LYS A 60 15.85 -36.16 26.33
N THR A 61 16.38 -35.02 26.77
CA THR A 61 16.21 -34.55 28.16
C THR A 61 14.92 -33.72 28.19
N ALA A 62 13.92 -34.23 28.90
CA ALA A 62 12.67 -33.53 29.15
C ALA A 62 12.83 -32.67 30.40
N GLU A 63 13.07 -31.37 30.21
CA GLU A 63 12.77 -30.37 31.23
C GLU A 63 11.32 -29.93 31.03
N ALA A 64 10.55 -30.03 32.10
CA ALA A 64 9.19 -29.52 32.19
C ALA A 64 9.29 -27.99 32.27
N ASP A 65 9.13 -27.34 31.12
CA ASP A 65 8.97 -25.90 31.03
C ASP A 65 7.56 -25.53 31.51
N GLU A 66 7.53 -24.72 32.56
CA GLU A 66 6.34 -24.27 33.25
C GLU A 66 5.56 -23.30 32.36
N GLY A 67 4.50 -23.80 31.72
CA GLY A 67 3.31 -23.06 31.33
C GLY A 67 3.49 -21.60 30.90
N GLU A 68 4.14 -21.35 29.76
CA GLU A 68 3.80 -20.17 28.97
C GLU A 68 2.31 -20.27 28.61
N GLU A 69 1.49 -19.42 29.21
CA GLU A 69 0.16 -19.14 28.69
C GLU A 69 0.33 -18.78 27.21
N HIS A 70 0.01 -19.72 26.33
CA HIS A 70 -0.10 -19.50 24.90
C HIS A 70 -1.18 -18.43 24.68
N GLU A 71 -0.79 -17.16 24.77
CA GLU A 71 -1.60 -16.05 24.29
C GLU A 71 -1.99 -16.39 22.85
N ALA A 72 -3.30 -16.46 22.63
CA ALA A 72 -3.84 -16.73 21.30
C ALA A 72 -3.18 -15.77 20.31
N PRO A 73 -2.66 -16.26 19.17
CA PRO A 73 -1.89 -15.43 18.26
C PRO A 73 -2.72 -14.21 17.86
N ALA A 74 -2.15 -13.02 18.05
CA ALA A 74 -2.79 -11.75 17.71
C ALA A 74 -3.42 -11.84 16.31
N LYS A 75 -4.68 -11.48 16.14
CA LYS A 75 -5.35 -11.57 14.83
C LYS A 75 -4.95 -10.37 13.96
N SER A 76 -4.86 -10.58 12.65
CA SER A 76 -4.69 -9.48 11.69
C SER A 76 -5.88 -8.52 11.76
N THR A 77 -5.65 -7.24 11.42
CA THR A 77 -6.67 -6.17 11.53
C THR A 77 -7.51 -6.07 10.24
N PRO A 78 -8.82 -6.36 10.27
CA PRO A 78 -9.69 -6.28 9.08
C PRO A 78 -9.75 -4.88 8.46
N ILE A 79 -10.01 -4.80 7.15
CA ILE A 79 -10.16 -3.49 6.49
C ILE A 79 -11.46 -2.82 6.92
N GLN A 80 -11.39 -1.50 7.14
CA GLN A 80 -12.54 -0.65 7.44
C GLN A 80 -12.59 0.58 6.51
N ALA A 81 -13.78 1.17 6.40
CA ALA A 81 -13.93 2.48 5.78
C ALA A 81 -13.14 3.53 6.57
N THR A 82 -12.47 4.46 5.86
CA THR A 82 -11.72 5.52 6.54
C THR A 82 -12.66 6.43 7.33
N LYS A 83 -12.27 6.76 8.55
CA LYS A 83 -12.94 7.74 9.41
C LYS A 83 -12.57 9.18 9.03
N PHE A 84 -11.54 9.36 8.19
CA PHE A 84 -10.98 10.66 7.83
C PHE A 84 -11.51 11.22 6.50
N GLU A 85 -12.51 10.60 5.87
CA GLU A 85 -13.01 11.04 4.57
C GLU A 85 -13.44 12.53 4.57
N ALA A 86 -14.18 12.94 5.61
CA ALA A 86 -14.65 14.31 5.77
C ALA A 86 -13.49 15.29 5.98
N ASP A 87 -12.49 14.92 6.77
CA ASP A 87 -11.31 15.75 7.04
C ASP A 87 -10.45 15.93 5.78
N LEU A 88 -10.23 14.86 5.02
CA LEU A 88 -9.50 14.92 3.75
C LEU A 88 -10.19 15.83 2.74
N LYS A 89 -11.52 15.76 2.62
CA LYS A 89 -12.31 16.69 1.80
C LYS A 89 -12.16 18.14 2.29
N LYS A 90 -12.21 18.37 3.61
CA LYS A 90 -12.03 19.70 4.22
C LYS A 90 -10.63 20.28 3.98
N ILE A 91 -9.60 19.43 3.90
CA ILE A 91 -8.24 19.82 3.52
C ILE A 91 -8.14 20.20 2.02
N GLY A 92 -9.14 19.83 1.23
CA GLY A 92 -9.20 20.07 -0.21
C GLY A 92 -8.50 18.99 -1.03
N ILE A 93 -8.38 17.77 -0.49
CA ILE A 93 -7.85 16.63 -1.24
C ILE A 93 -8.96 16.05 -2.10
N ASN A 94 -8.70 15.94 -3.41
CA ASN A 94 -9.62 15.28 -4.33
C ASN A 94 -9.50 13.77 -4.19
N LEU A 95 -10.44 13.15 -3.48
CA LEU A 95 -10.43 11.70 -3.22
C LEU A 95 -10.57 10.82 -4.47
N LYS A 96 -11.08 11.37 -5.58
CA LYS A 96 -11.16 10.67 -6.87
C LYS A 96 -9.85 10.73 -7.66
N LYS A 97 -9.01 11.72 -7.36
CA LYS A 97 -7.74 11.97 -8.06
C LYS A 97 -6.70 12.41 -7.02
N ILE A 98 -6.36 11.49 -6.12
CA ILE A 98 -5.42 11.76 -5.04
C ILE A 98 -4.02 11.90 -5.66
N PRO A 99 -3.34 13.04 -5.50
CA PRO A 99 -1.97 13.18 -5.98
C PRO A 99 -1.01 12.34 -5.13
N ALA A 100 0.20 12.11 -5.63
CA ALA A 100 1.27 11.55 -4.81
C ALA A 100 1.53 12.44 -3.59
N LEU A 101 1.90 11.84 -2.46
CA LEU A 101 2.07 12.53 -1.16
C LEU A 101 3.04 13.71 -1.27
N GLU A 102 4.10 13.58 -2.07
CA GLU A 102 5.15 14.58 -2.30
C GLU A 102 4.66 15.73 -3.17
N LYS A 103 3.64 15.50 -4.01
CA LYS A 103 3.05 16.51 -4.89
C LYS A 103 1.96 17.33 -4.19
N LEU A 104 1.57 16.98 -2.97
CA LEU A 104 0.64 17.81 -2.19
C LEU A 104 1.27 19.17 -1.85
N PRO A 105 0.52 20.28 -2.00
CA PRO A 105 0.90 21.59 -1.49
C PRO A 105 1.27 21.54 0.00
N THR A 106 2.26 22.32 0.41
CA THR A 106 2.75 22.36 1.80
C THR A 106 1.65 22.60 2.83
N ALA A 107 0.67 23.47 2.51
CA ALA A 107 -0.46 23.75 3.39
C ALA A 107 -1.38 22.52 3.59
N GLN A 108 -1.53 21.67 2.57
CA GLN A 108 -2.28 20.42 2.69
C GLN A 108 -1.49 19.37 3.45
N LYS A 109 -0.20 19.20 3.15
CA LYS A 109 0.69 18.27 3.87
C LYS A 109 0.63 18.49 5.37
N LYS A 110 0.80 19.73 5.84
CA LYS A 110 0.74 20.08 7.27
C LYS A 110 -0.57 19.65 7.96
N LYS A 111 -1.69 19.60 7.23
CA LYS A 111 -2.99 19.15 7.77
C LYS A 111 -3.20 17.64 7.63
N VAL A 112 -2.57 17.00 6.66
CA VAL A 112 -2.61 15.54 6.48
C VAL A 112 -1.74 14.82 7.51
N MET A 113 -0.59 15.39 7.88
CA MET A 113 0.36 14.71 8.79
C MET A 113 -0.27 14.27 10.12
N PRO A 114 -1.07 15.09 10.83
CA PRO A 114 -1.74 14.63 12.05
C PRO A 114 -2.73 13.46 11.81
N LEU A 115 -3.35 13.39 10.62
CA LEU A 115 -4.23 12.28 10.27
C LEU A 115 -3.43 11.00 10.03
N LEU A 116 -2.27 11.10 9.36
CA LEU A 116 -1.36 9.97 9.17
C LEU A 116 -0.84 9.45 10.51
N GLN A 117 -0.38 10.36 11.37
CA GLN A 117 0.07 10.03 12.72
C GLN A 117 -1.00 9.24 13.49
N LYS A 118 -2.23 9.78 13.54
CA LYS A 118 -3.36 9.13 14.22
C LYS A 118 -3.77 7.80 13.58
N ALA A 119 -3.73 7.72 12.25
CA ALA A 119 -4.08 6.51 11.51
C ALA A 119 -3.11 5.35 11.79
N LEU A 120 -1.83 5.67 12.00
CA LEU A 120 -0.76 4.70 12.24
C LEU A 120 -0.59 4.38 13.73
N GLY A 121 -1.11 5.22 14.63
CA GLY A 121 -1.00 5.02 16.08
C GLY A 121 0.23 5.65 16.71
N PHE A 122 0.91 6.55 16.00
CA PHE A 122 2.10 7.20 16.55
C PHE A 122 1.73 8.33 17.52
N ASP A 123 2.36 8.35 18.69
CA ASP A 123 2.18 9.43 19.67
C ASP A 123 2.95 10.70 19.31
N THR A 124 4.03 10.56 18.54
CA THR A 124 4.92 11.66 18.15
C THR A 124 5.17 11.67 16.63
N CYS A 125 5.76 12.76 16.14
CA CYS A 125 6.20 12.87 14.76
C CYS A 125 7.45 12.01 14.47
N GLU A 126 8.14 11.54 15.50
CA GLU A 126 9.43 10.83 15.40
C GLU A 126 9.27 9.39 14.92
N GLY A 127 8.04 8.85 14.95
CA GLY A 127 7.73 7.55 14.34
C GLY A 127 7.98 7.52 12.82
N CYS A 128 8.10 8.67 12.17
CA CYS A 128 8.52 8.76 10.77
C CYS A 128 9.59 9.82 10.52
N HIS A 129 9.62 10.94 11.25
CA HIS A 129 10.58 12.01 11.01
C HIS A 129 11.80 11.93 11.92
N ALA A 130 12.93 12.47 11.48
CA ALA A 130 14.07 12.66 12.37
C ALA A 130 13.77 13.81 13.35
N GLU A 131 14.13 13.61 14.62
CA GLU A 131 14.00 14.64 15.66
C GLU A 131 14.75 15.92 15.23
N GLY A 132 14.07 17.07 15.33
CA GLY A 132 14.62 18.37 14.95
C GLY A 132 14.83 18.61 13.44
N ASP A 133 14.70 17.59 12.59
CA ASP A 133 14.88 17.72 11.13
C ASP A 133 13.82 16.97 10.33
N PHE A 134 12.70 17.64 10.08
CA PHE A 134 11.61 17.14 9.25
C PHE A 134 11.94 17.00 7.76
N LYS A 135 13.09 17.51 7.30
CA LYS A 135 13.53 17.40 5.90
C LYS A 135 14.45 16.20 5.68
N LYS A 136 15.12 15.72 6.72
CA LYS A 136 15.94 14.51 6.65
C LYS A 136 15.05 13.32 6.32
N GLU A 137 15.30 12.74 5.16
CA GLU A 137 14.59 11.56 4.70
C GLU A 137 14.97 10.36 5.57
N THR A 138 13.97 9.75 6.21
CA THR A 138 14.12 8.52 6.98
C THR A 138 13.64 7.31 6.16
N ARG A 139 13.88 6.12 6.68
CA ARG A 139 13.34 4.88 6.13
C ARG A 139 11.80 4.90 6.14
N ASP A 140 11.19 5.26 7.25
CA ASP A 140 9.73 5.19 7.38
C ASP A 140 9.01 6.28 6.56
N MET A 141 9.67 7.41 6.28
CA MET A 141 9.20 8.37 5.28
C MET A 141 9.17 7.77 3.86
N LYS A 142 10.13 6.91 3.51
CA LYS A 142 10.10 6.19 2.22
C LYS A 142 8.94 5.20 2.20
N VAL A 143 8.79 4.40 3.26
CA VAL A 143 7.70 3.43 3.39
C VAL A 143 6.34 4.11 3.30
N ALA A 144 6.12 5.22 4.03
CA ALA A 144 4.87 5.96 3.99
C ALA A 144 4.52 6.49 2.60
N ARG A 145 5.51 6.93 1.82
CA ARG A 145 5.30 7.39 0.43
C ARG A 145 4.91 6.24 -0.50
N GLU A 146 5.55 5.09 -0.36
CA GLU A 146 5.15 3.90 -1.13
C GLU A 146 3.80 3.36 -0.71
N MET A 147 3.47 3.38 0.58
CA MET A 147 2.14 3.01 1.06
C MET A 147 1.06 3.93 0.47
N TRP A 148 1.34 5.24 0.44
CA TRP A 148 0.44 6.20 -0.20
C TRP A 148 0.28 5.91 -1.70
N ARG A 149 1.38 5.71 -2.41
CA ARG A 149 1.40 5.52 -3.87
C ARG A 149 0.73 4.22 -4.31
N ASN A 150 0.96 3.13 -3.57
CA ASN A 150 0.54 1.79 -3.98
C ASN A 150 -0.81 1.38 -3.39
N PHE A 151 -1.27 2.02 -2.29
CA PHE A 151 -2.55 1.66 -1.66
C PHE A 151 -3.52 2.84 -1.62
N VAL A 152 -3.17 3.97 -1.00
CA VAL A 152 -4.10 5.10 -0.81
C VAL A 152 -4.55 5.70 -2.14
N VAL A 153 -3.63 5.91 -3.08
CA VAL A 153 -3.94 6.50 -4.38
C VAL A 153 -4.77 5.56 -5.26
N PRO A 154 -4.33 4.31 -5.52
CA PRO A 154 -4.97 3.47 -6.53
C PRO A 154 -6.08 2.58 -5.98
N LEU A 155 -6.20 2.33 -4.67
CA LEU A 155 -7.16 1.36 -4.15
C LEU A 155 -8.40 2.02 -3.54
N ARG A 156 -9.52 1.33 -3.67
CA ARG A 156 -10.84 1.70 -3.14
C ARG A 156 -11.41 0.49 -2.42
N SER A 157 -12.34 0.73 -1.49
CA SER A 157 -13.18 -0.37 -1.01
C SER A 157 -14.01 -0.93 -2.16
N GLU A 158 -14.54 -2.13 -2.01
CA GLU A 158 -15.45 -2.77 -2.97
C GLU A 158 -16.63 -1.84 -3.34
N SER A 159 -17.15 -1.09 -2.37
CA SER A 159 -18.20 -0.08 -2.57
C SER A 159 -17.76 1.19 -3.30
N GLY A 160 -16.49 1.29 -3.72
CA GLY A 160 -15.87 2.46 -4.35
C GLY A 160 -15.44 3.56 -3.36
N GLY A 161 -15.50 3.28 -2.06
CA GLY A 161 -15.08 4.19 -0.99
C GLY A 161 -13.58 4.45 -1.02
N THR A 162 -13.18 5.65 -0.57
CA THR A 162 -11.77 6.00 -0.48
C THR A 162 -11.12 5.29 0.70
N LEU A 163 -9.93 4.74 0.47
CA LEU A 163 -9.10 4.20 1.54
C LEU A 163 -8.14 5.28 2.02
N PHE A 164 -7.82 5.20 3.30
CA PHE A 164 -6.73 5.98 3.90
C PHE A 164 -5.97 5.07 4.86
N CYS A 165 -4.89 5.56 5.46
CA CYS A 165 -4.03 4.74 6.31
C CYS A 165 -4.81 4.04 7.44
N ASP A 166 -5.85 4.66 8.00
CA ASP A 166 -6.66 4.08 9.07
C ASP A 166 -7.58 2.95 8.61
N SER A 167 -7.83 2.84 7.31
CA SER A 167 -8.60 1.74 6.72
C SER A 167 -7.95 0.39 6.97
N CYS A 168 -6.61 0.32 6.99
CA CYS A 168 -5.88 -0.91 7.28
C CYS A 168 -5.19 -0.86 8.64
N HIS A 169 -4.66 0.30 9.02
CA HIS A 169 -3.88 0.45 10.27
C HIS A 169 -4.73 0.54 11.53
N ALA A 170 -5.90 1.16 11.47
CA ALA A 170 -6.77 1.33 12.63
C ALA A 170 -6.05 1.85 13.91
N GLY A 171 -4.97 2.63 13.77
CA GLY A 171 -4.16 3.10 14.89
C GLY A 171 -3.03 2.15 15.32
N ASN A 172 -2.61 1.21 14.48
CA ASN A 172 -1.50 0.30 14.73
C ASN A 172 -0.62 0.13 13.46
N GLU A 173 0.68 0.38 13.56
CA GLU A 173 1.62 0.19 12.44
C GLU A 173 1.82 -1.28 12.02
N HIS A 174 1.49 -2.23 12.91
CA HIS A 174 1.70 -3.67 12.74
C HIS A 174 0.37 -4.42 12.67
N VAL A 175 -0.22 -4.45 11.49
CA VAL A 175 -1.61 -4.91 11.28
C VAL A 175 -1.73 -6.39 10.93
N LEU A 176 -0.65 -7.01 10.45
CA LEU A 176 -0.65 -8.38 9.95
C LEU A 176 0.02 -9.31 10.95
N ASN A 177 -0.69 -10.36 11.35
CA ASN A 177 -0.08 -11.46 12.07
C ASN A 177 0.69 -12.36 11.12
N ARG A 178 2.02 -12.27 11.18
CA ARG A 178 2.92 -13.06 10.34
C ARG A 178 3.38 -14.37 10.99
N LYS A 179 2.92 -14.70 12.21
CA LYS A 179 3.30 -15.93 12.93
C LYS A 179 2.65 -17.18 12.31
N ASP A 180 1.41 -17.06 11.83
CA ASP A 180 0.69 -18.14 11.13
C ASP A 180 0.49 -17.78 9.66
N LYS A 181 1.30 -18.41 8.79
CA LYS A 181 1.26 -18.15 7.34
C LYS A 181 -0.07 -18.54 6.71
N LYS A 182 -0.71 -19.62 7.18
CA LYS A 182 -1.95 -20.11 6.61
C LYS A 182 -3.10 -19.19 6.97
N ALA A 183 -3.17 -18.76 8.23
CA ALA A 183 -4.14 -17.76 8.67
C ALA A 183 -3.91 -16.42 7.96
N LEU A 184 -2.65 -15.99 7.80
CA LEU A 184 -2.33 -14.78 7.06
C LEU A 184 -2.77 -14.85 5.61
N GLN A 185 -2.52 -15.96 4.91
CA GLN A 185 -2.94 -16.12 3.52
C GLN A 185 -4.46 -16.02 3.38
N ALA A 186 -5.22 -16.75 4.21
CA ALA A 186 -6.68 -16.69 4.21
C ALA A 186 -7.18 -15.26 4.48
N PHE A 187 -6.55 -14.57 5.43
CA PHE A 187 -6.86 -13.17 5.73
C PHE A 187 -6.58 -12.23 4.55
N MET A 188 -5.45 -12.38 3.86
CA MET A 188 -5.10 -11.54 2.71
C MET A 188 -6.08 -11.74 1.55
N GLU A 189 -6.51 -12.97 1.31
CA GLU A 189 -7.54 -13.29 0.32
C GLU A 189 -8.89 -12.64 0.71
N GLU A 190 -9.36 -12.89 1.93
CA GLU A 190 -10.66 -12.40 2.40
C GLU A 190 -10.74 -10.88 2.50
N GLU A 191 -9.73 -10.23 3.08
CA GLU A 191 -9.78 -8.80 3.37
C GLU A 191 -9.20 -7.95 2.24
N TYR A 192 -8.12 -8.37 1.59
CA TYR A 192 -7.39 -7.51 0.66
C TYR A 192 -7.73 -7.82 -0.79
N GLN A 193 -7.80 -9.10 -1.17
CA GLN A 193 -8.15 -9.49 -2.53
C GLN A 193 -9.64 -9.29 -2.81
N ASN A 194 -10.51 -9.71 -1.89
CA ASN A 194 -11.95 -9.73 -2.14
C ASN A 194 -12.67 -8.40 -1.85
N LYS A 195 -12.13 -7.55 -0.95
CA LYS A 195 -12.80 -6.30 -0.54
C LYS A 195 -12.17 -5.03 -1.10
N LEU A 196 -11.08 -5.14 -1.86
CA LEU A 196 -10.44 -4.00 -2.50
C LEU A 196 -10.67 -4.02 -4.01
N ALA A 197 -10.85 -2.83 -4.55
CA ALA A 197 -10.96 -2.59 -5.98
C ALA A 197 -9.97 -1.50 -6.40
N ARG A 198 -9.58 -1.45 -7.67
CA ARG A 198 -8.76 -0.36 -8.18
C ARG A 198 -9.63 0.83 -8.56
N ALA A 199 -9.14 2.04 -8.31
CA ALA A 199 -9.80 3.29 -8.63
C ALA A 199 -10.00 3.49 -10.15
N ASN A 200 -9.10 2.91 -10.96
CA ASN A 200 -9.19 2.88 -12.41
C ASN A 200 -10.08 1.72 -12.94
N LYS A 201 -10.64 0.89 -12.05
CA LYS A 201 -11.47 -0.28 -12.38
C LYS A 201 -10.74 -1.38 -13.16
N GLU A 202 -9.42 -1.37 -13.18
CA GLU A 202 -8.64 -2.52 -13.65
C GLU A 202 -8.73 -3.66 -12.62
N ASP A 203 -8.56 -4.89 -13.12
CA ASP A 203 -8.55 -6.08 -12.28
C ASP A 203 -7.39 -6.03 -11.27
N MET A 204 -7.60 -6.65 -10.12
CA MET A 204 -6.60 -6.79 -9.07
C MET A 204 -6.07 -8.21 -9.08
N GLU A 205 -4.86 -8.37 -9.61
CA GLU A 205 -4.17 -9.67 -9.63
C GLU A 205 -3.18 -9.75 -8.46
N CYS A 206 -2.74 -10.96 -8.12
CA CYS A 206 -1.71 -11.17 -7.09
C CYS A 206 -0.45 -10.33 -7.34
N GLY A 207 -0.04 -10.22 -8.60
CA GLY A 207 1.12 -9.40 -9.03
C GLY A 207 0.93 -7.90 -8.82
N THR A 208 -0.32 -7.41 -8.74
CA THR A 208 -0.59 -5.99 -8.44
C THR A 208 -0.10 -5.60 -7.06
N CYS A 209 -0.14 -6.53 -6.09
CA CYS A 209 0.29 -6.28 -4.72
C CYS A 209 1.71 -6.80 -4.44
N HIS A 210 2.10 -7.92 -5.07
CA HIS A 210 3.34 -8.62 -4.75
C HIS A 210 4.43 -8.50 -5.84
N GLY A 211 4.13 -7.85 -6.96
CA GLY A 211 4.94 -7.93 -8.18
C GLY A 211 4.91 -9.33 -8.80
N ASP A 212 5.48 -9.46 -10.00
CA ASP A 212 5.43 -10.69 -10.79
C ASP A 212 6.12 -11.88 -10.09
N ALA A 213 7.13 -11.60 -9.26
CA ALA A 213 7.88 -12.61 -8.51
C ALA A 213 7.19 -13.08 -7.22
N MET A 214 5.97 -12.59 -6.92
CA MET A 214 5.24 -12.89 -5.68
C MET A 214 6.06 -12.59 -4.42
N GLU A 215 6.70 -11.43 -4.39
CA GLU A 215 7.61 -11.04 -3.34
C GLU A 215 6.88 -10.74 -2.03
N THR A 216 7.36 -11.36 -0.94
CA THR A 216 6.75 -11.24 0.40
C THR A 216 7.45 -10.17 1.25
N LYS A 217 8.65 -9.75 0.82
CA LYS A 217 9.42 -8.63 1.38
C LYS A 217 9.26 -7.39 0.51
N ILE A 218 8.01 -6.97 0.32
CA ILE A 218 7.63 -5.88 -0.60
C ILE A 218 8.45 -4.61 -0.34
N ILE A 219 8.68 -4.26 0.93
CA ILE A 219 9.42 -3.04 1.30
C ILE A 219 10.87 -3.12 0.83
N GLU A 220 11.58 -4.20 1.16
CA GLU A 220 13.01 -4.33 0.86
C GLU A 220 13.29 -4.69 -0.59
N LYS A 221 12.43 -5.48 -1.21
CA LYS A 221 12.69 -6.12 -2.51
C LYS A 221 11.92 -5.49 -3.65
N LEU A 222 10.63 -5.19 -3.47
CA LEU A 222 9.83 -4.55 -4.51
C LEU A 222 10.06 -3.04 -4.53
N TRP A 223 10.12 -2.41 -3.36
CA TRP A 223 10.29 -0.96 -3.23
C TRP A 223 11.74 -0.53 -3.00
N ASN A 224 12.67 -1.50 -2.85
CA ASN A 224 14.10 -1.26 -2.65
C ASN A 224 14.42 -0.35 -1.45
N ILE A 225 13.67 -0.48 -0.35
CA ILE A 225 13.91 0.27 0.89
C ILE A 225 14.64 -0.66 1.88
N PRO A 226 15.95 -0.47 2.13
CA PRO A 226 16.71 -1.35 3.02
C PRO A 226 16.18 -1.30 4.45
N LYS A 227 16.44 -2.36 5.22
CA LYS A 227 16.11 -2.44 6.64
C LYS A 227 16.96 -1.48 7.47
#